data_AF-A0A250KS29-F1
#
_entry.id   AF-A0A250KS29-F1
#
_cell.length_a   1.000
_cell.length_b   1.000
_cell.length_c   1.000
_cell.angle_alpha   90.00
_cell.angle_beta   90.00
_cell.angle_gamma   90.00
#
_symmetry.space_group_name_H-M   'P 1'
#
loop_
_entity.id
_entity.type
_entity.pdbx_description
1 polymer ?
#
loop_
_entity_poly.entity_id
_entity_poly.type
_entity_poly.pdbx_seq_one_letter_code
_entity_poly.pdbx_strand_id
1 'polypeptide(L)'
;MRLFWVEVSTHRTDWVVTNDATQHSTEATQQACGFRRKIEQLHREGKQATGLERCQCRKAPIQRNHIGCAFLVWVWVRLKHLATQTGRTVYQLKQGLLYDYLIQQLKDPSLKMILA
;
A
#
# COMPACT_ATOMS: atom_id res chain seq x y z
N MET A 1 32.93 -6.26 3.06
CA MET A 1 31.73 -7.12 3.10
C MET A 1 31.60 -7.69 4.51
N ARG A 2 30.45 -7.49 5.17
CA ARG A 2 30.19 -7.97 6.54
C ARG A 2 28.92 -8.81 6.56
N LEU A 3 28.94 -9.84 7.40
CA LEU A 3 27.85 -10.79 7.59
C LEU A 3 27.21 -10.56 8.97
N PHE A 4 25.89 -10.44 9.00
CA PHE A 4 25.11 -10.25 10.21
C PHE A 4 24.08 -11.38 10.36
N TRP A 5 23.89 -11.82 11.60
CA TRP A 5 22.83 -12.75 11.97
C TRP A 5 21.64 -11.94 12.50
N VAL A 6 20.53 -11.91 11.76
CA VAL A 6 19.41 -11.01 12.03
C VAL A 6 18.12 -11.81 12.26
N GLU A 7 17.43 -11.51 13.36
CA GLU A 7 16.09 -12.04 13.59
C GLU A 7 15.06 -11.24 12.77
N VAL A 8 14.40 -11.91 11.82
CA VAL A 8 13.47 -11.30 10.87
C VAL A 8 12.01 -11.47 11.33
N SER A 9 11.70 -12.55 12.05
CA SER A 9 10.44 -12.74 12.77
C SER A 9 10.67 -13.67 13.97
N THR A 10 9.66 -13.79 14.84
CA THR A 10 9.67 -14.66 16.04
C THR A 10 10.07 -16.11 15.80
N HIS A 11 10.09 -16.57 14.54
CA HIS A 11 10.45 -17.93 14.16
C HIS A 11 11.45 -17.99 12.98
N ARG A 12 12.03 -16.87 12.55
CA ARG A 12 12.91 -16.83 11.38
C ARG A 12 14.09 -15.88 11.57
N THR A 13 15.28 -16.45 11.49
CA THR A 13 16.56 -15.73 11.45
C THR A 13 17.17 -15.86 10.07
N ASP A 14 17.57 -14.73 9.48
CA ASP A 14 18.24 -14.66 8.19
C ASP A 14 19.68 -14.20 8.36
N TRP A 15 20.54 -14.69 7.46
CA TRP A 15 21.88 -14.15 7.26
C TRP A 15 21.82 -12.97 6.29
N VAL A 16 22.31 -11.81 6.73
CA VAL A 16 22.32 -10.59 5.93
C VAL A 16 23.75 -10.20 5.64
N VAL A 17 24.07 -10.06 4.36
CA VAL A 17 25.35 -9.54 3.89
C VAL A 17 25.19 -8.09 3.47
N THR A 18 26.06 -7.22 3.96
CA THR A 18 26.16 -5.83 3.50
C THR A 18 27.57 -5.50 3.02
N ASN A 19 27.66 -4.67 1.99
CA ASN A 19 28.93 -4.08 1.54
C ASN A 19 29.28 -2.79 2.31
N ASP A 20 28.34 -2.28 3.12
CA ASP A 20 28.59 -1.09 3.91
C ASP A 20 29.61 -1.37 5.02
N ALA A 21 30.78 -0.72 4.92
CA ALA A 21 31.87 -0.86 5.88
C ALA A 21 31.62 -0.08 7.18
N THR A 22 30.65 0.85 7.18
CA THR A 22 30.26 1.64 8.36
C THR A 22 29.20 0.95 9.20
N GLN A 23 28.59 -0.12 8.69
CA GLN A 23 27.59 -0.87 9.44
C GLN A 23 28.26 -1.78 10.46
N HIS A 24 28.08 -1.49 11.74
CA HIS A 24 28.68 -2.24 12.86
C HIS A 24 27.65 -2.90 13.78
N SER A 25 26.38 -2.48 13.72
CA SER A 25 25.32 -3.00 14.58
C SER A 25 24.40 -3.96 13.84
N THR A 26 24.09 -5.07 14.50
CA THR A 26 23.05 -6.02 14.07
C THR A 26 21.67 -5.38 14.08
N GLU A 27 21.39 -4.49 15.04
CA GLU A 27 20.09 -3.80 15.16
C GLU A 27 19.88 -2.80 14.01
N ALA A 28 20.92 -2.04 13.68
CA ALA A 28 20.90 -1.14 12.53
C ALA A 28 20.69 -1.93 11.22
N THR A 29 21.30 -3.11 11.12
CA THR A 29 21.11 -4.02 9.97
C THR A 29 19.69 -4.59 9.94
N GLN A 30 19.13 -4.93 11.09
CA GLN A 30 17.75 -5.38 11.22
C GLN A 30 16.75 -4.31 10.79
N GLN A 31 16.95 -3.06 11.20
CA GLN A 31 16.11 -1.93 10.79
C GLN A 31 16.20 -1.69 9.28
N ALA A 32 17.42 -1.67 8.71
CA ALA A 32 17.63 -1.55 7.27
C ALA A 32 16.94 -2.68 6.49
N CYS A 33 17.07 -3.93 6.96
CA CYS A 33 16.33 -5.07 6.38
C CYS A 33 14.82 -4.96 6.58
N GLY A 34 14.35 -4.32 7.66
CA GLY A 34 12.95 -4.02 7.90
C GLY A 34 12.32 -3.17 6.79
N PHE A 35 13.09 -2.24 6.20
CA PHE A 35 12.63 -1.46 5.05
C PHE A 35 12.35 -2.32 3.81
N ARG A 36 12.99 -3.49 3.68
CA ARG A 36 12.69 -4.43 2.59
C ARG A 36 11.19 -4.79 2.57
N ARG A 37 10.57 -5.01 3.74
CA ARG A 37 9.14 -5.34 3.82
C ARG A 37 8.22 -4.21 3.35
N LYS A 38 8.70 -2.96 3.35
CA LYS A 38 7.91 -1.82 2.85
C LYS A 38 7.60 -1.95 1.36
N ILE A 39 8.45 -2.60 0.56
CA ILE A 39 8.16 -2.84 -0.86
C ILE A 39 7.00 -3.81 -1.04
N GLU A 40 6.96 -4.87 -0.23
CA GLU A 40 5.86 -5.85 -0.27
C GLU A 40 4.55 -5.21 0.19
N GLN A 41 4.60 -4.36 1.22
CA GLN A 41 3.47 -3.56 1.67
C GLN A 41 2.97 -2.63 0.55
N LEU A 42 3.89 -1.93 -0.13
CA LEU A 42 3.57 -1.06 -1.27
C LEU A 42 2.88 -1.85 -2.39
N HIS A 43 3.40 -3.02 -2.75
CA HIS A 43 2.81 -3.87 -3.77
C HIS A 43 1.43 -4.38 -3.35
N ARG A 44 1.27 -4.84 -2.10
CA ARG A 44 0.00 -5.38 -1.60
C ARG A 44 -1.08 -4.30 -1.54
N GLU A 45 -0.78 -3.16 -0.94
CA GLU A 45 -1.71 -2.05 -0.81
C GLU A 45 -2.04 -1.45 -2.19
N GLY A 46 -1.06 -1.29 -3.07
CA GLY A 46 -1.28 -0.82 -4.44
C GLY A 46 -2.24 -1.73 -5.21
N LYS A 47 -1.98 -3.04 -5.25
CA LYS A 47 -2.84 -3.99 -5.96
C LYS A 47 -4.28 -3.99 -5.44
N GLN A 48 -4.45 -4.02 -4.12
CA GLN A 48 -5.77 -4.18 -3.49
C GLN A 48 -6.58 -2.88 -3.42
N ALA A 49 -5.94 -1.73 -3.18
CA ALA A 49 -6.64 -0.48 -2.98
C ALA A 49 -6.95 0.24 -4.30
N THR A 50 -6.06 0.19 -5.29
CA THR A 50 -6.21 0.93 -6.56
C THR A 50 -6.61 0.07 -7.74
N GLY A 51 -6.62 -1.26 -7.59
CA GLY A 51 -7.03 -2.16 -8.67
C GLY A 51 -6.02 -2.22 -9.81
N LEU A 52 -4.72 -2.09 -9.51
CA LEU A 52 -3.62 -2.13 -10.47
C LEU A 52 -3.71 -3.32 -11.44
N GLU A 53 -4.05 -4.50 -10.92
CA GLU A 53 -4.12 -5.76 -11.66
C GLU A 53 -5.45 -5.96 -12.40
N ARG A 54 -6.41 -5.05 -12.24
CA ARG A 54 -7.74 -5.15 -12.87
C ARG A 54 -7.83 -4.45 -14.22
N CYS A 55 -6.71 -3.96 -14.76
CA CYS A 55 -6.67 -3.32 -16.06
C CYS A 55 -6.96 -4.36 -17.16
N GLN A 56 -8.07 -4.17 -17.90
CA GLN A 56 -8.45 -5.04 -19.03
C GLN A 56 -7.91 -4.55 -20.38
N CYS A 57 -7.16 -3.44 -20.39
CA CYS A 57 -6.60 -2.87 -21.61
C CYS A 57 -5.55 -3.82 -22.21
N ARG A 58 -5.56 -3.99 -23.54
CA ARG A 58 -4.60 -4.87 -24.25
C ARG A 58 -3.36 -4.16 -24.78
N LYS A 59 -3.40 -2.83 -24.91
CA LYS A 59 -2.29 -2.02 -25.44
C LYS A 59 -1.31 -1.67 -24.32
N ALA A 60 -0.03 -1.98 -24.51
CA ALA A 60 1.03 -1.73 -23.52
C ALA A 60 1.14 -0.26 -23.05
N PRO A 61 1.01 0.78 -23.90
CA PRO A 61 1.05 2.16 -23.44
C PRO A 61 -0.08 2.49 -22.46
N ILE A 62 -1.28 1.98 -22.71
CA ILE A 62 -2.45 2.21 -21.85
C ILE A 62 -2.27 1.49 -20.52
N GLN A 63 -1.75 0.26 -20.54
CA GLN A 63 -1.42 -0.47 -19.31
C GLN A 63 -0.38 0.28 -18.46
N ARG A 64 0.68 0.81 -19.08
CA ARG A 64 1.70 1.62 -18.38
C ARG A 64 1.10 2.89 -17.79
N ASN A 65 0.22 3.56 -18.52
CA ASN A 65 -0.48 4.74 -18.01
C ASN A 65 -1.40 4.39 -16.84
N HIS A 66 -2.16 3.29 -16.91
CA HIS A 66 -3.00 2.80 -15.81
C HIS A 66 -2.17 2.50 -14.56
N ILE A 67 -1.03 1.83 -14.73
CA ILE A 67 -0.08 1.55 -13.65
C ILE A 67 0.42 2.86 -13.04
N GLY A 68 0.84 3.82 -13.86
CA GLY A 68 1.29 5.14 -13.42
C GLY A 68 0.21 5.88 -12.63
N CYS A 69 -1.02 5.94 -13.14
CA CYS A 69 -2.15 6.58 -12.46
C CYS A 69 -2.47 5.91 -11.12
N ALA A 70 -2.48 4.57 -11.07
CA ALA A 70 -2.73 3.81 -9.85
C ALA A 70 -1.65 4.08 -8.78
N PHE A 71 -0.38 4.16 -9.18
CA PHE A 71 0.71 4.54 -8.28
C PHE A 71 0.61 6.00 -7.85
N LEU A 72 0.27 6.93 -8.73
CA LEU A 72 0.06 8.34 -8.36
C LEU A 72 -1.07 8.49 -7.33
N VAL A 73 -2.20 7.79 -7.50
CA VAL A 73 -3.32 7.83 -6.54
C VAL A 73 -2.90 7.32 -5.15
N TRP A 74 -2.11 6.23 -5.12
CA TRP A 74 -1.64 5.62 -3.87
C TRP A 74 -0.49 6.39 -3.20
N VAL A 75 0.59 6.69 -3.95
CA VAL A 75 1.82 7.36 -3.47
C VAL A 75 1.61 8.87 -3.30
N TRP A 76 1.11 9.53 -4.35
CA TRP A 76 1.31 10.98 -4.56
C TRP A 76 0.07 11.81 -4.26
N VAL A 77 -1.13 11.30 -4.56
CA VAL A 77 -2.33 12.14 -4.58
C VAL A 77 -2.97 12.25 -3.20
N ARG A 78 -3.27 11.16 -2.46
CA ARG A 78 -3.89 11.32 -1.12
C ARG A 78 -3.81 10.15 -0.17
N LEU A 79 -3.88 8.89 -0.61
CA LEU A 79 -4.25 7.80 0.30
C LEU A 79 -3.21 7.53 1.40
N LYS A 80 -1.92 7.39 1.07
CA LYS A 80 -0.89 7.17 2.09
C LYS A 80 -0.66 8.38 2.98
N HIS A 81 -0.63 9.57 2.40
CA HIS A 81 -0.49 10.81 3.15
C HIS A 81 -1.67 11.03 4.12
N LEU A 82 -2.89 10.84 3.65
CA LEU A 82 -4.11 10.96 4.47
C LEU A 82 -4.19 9.86 5.52
N ALA A 83 -3.75 8.63 5.20
CA ALA A 83 -3.66 7.53 6.17
C ALA A 83 -2.75 7.92 7.35
N THR A 84 -1.57 8.48 7.05
CA THR A 84 -0.65 8.97 8.07
C THR A 84 -1.25 10.12 8.89
N GLN A 85 -1.91 11.10 8.25
CA GLN A 85 -2.52 12.23 8.95
C GLN A 85 -3.71 11.83 9.83
N THR A 86 -4.53 10.88 9.39
CA THR A 86 -5.74 10.44 10.09
C THR A 86 -5.51 9.27 11.05
N GLY A 87 -4.30 8.69 11.05
CA GLY A 87 -4.00 7.47 11.81
C GLY A 87 -4.76 6.22 11.34
N ARG A 88 -5.35 6.25 10.15
CA ARG A 88 -6.15 5.16 9.58
C ARG A 88 -5.34 4.37 8.55
N THR A 89 -5.75 3.13 8.29
CA THR A 89 -5.16 2.35 7.19
C THR A 89 -5.70 2.83 5.84
N VAL A 90 -4.93 2.60 4.77
CA VAL A 90 -5.35 2.89 3.38
C VAL A 90 -6.67 2.19 3.04
N TYR A 91 -6.87 0.98 3.56
CA TYR A 91 -8.09 0.19 3.38
C TYR A 91 -9.31 0.85 4.01
N GLN A 92 -9.17 1.31 5.26
CA GLN A 92 -10.24 2.01 5.98
C GLN A 92 -10.62 3.32 5.27
N LEU A 93 -9.64 4.06 4.75
CA LEU A 93 -9.92 5.28 3.98
C LEU A 93 -10.67 4.96 2.67
N LYS A 94 -10.23 3.93 1.95
CA LYS A 94 -10.86 3.51 0.70
C LYS A 94 -12.30 3.02 0.90
N GLN A 95 -12.56 2.28 1.99
CA GLN A 95 -13.90 1.79 2.32
C GLN A 95 -14.80 2.90 2.90
N GLY A 96 -14.22 3.82 3.66
CA GLY A 96 -14.91 4.95 4.27
C GLY A 96 -15.32 6.06 3.28
N LEU A 97 -14.74 6.08 2.07
CA LEU A 97 -14.94 7.17 1.10
C LEU A 97 -16.40 7.48 0.80
N LEU A 98 -17.24 6.44 0.68
CA LEU A 98 -18.67 6.56 0.38
C LEU A 98 -19.54 6.12 1.55
N TYR A 99 -18.96 5.78 2.70
CA TYR A 99 -19.71 5.19 3.81
C TYR A 99 -20.78 6.16 4.33
N ASP A 100 -20.38 7.39 4.65
CA ASP A 100 -21.30 8.43 5.13
C ASP A 100 -22.33 8.82 4.07
N TYR A 101 -21.90 8.90 2.81
CA TYR A 101 -22.77 9.16 1.68
C TYR A 101 -23.84 8.07 1.51
N LEU A 102 -23.46 6.80 1.56
CA LEU A 102 -24.39 5.67 1.46
C LEU A 102 -25.39 5.66 2.61
N ILE A 103 -24.96 5.95 3.84
CA ILE A 103 -25.86 6.09 4.99
C ILE A 103 -26.87 7.21 4.75
N GLN A 104 -26.43 8.36 4.23
CA GLN A 104 -27.33 9.47 3.90
C GLN A 104 -28.34 9.08 2.81
N GLN A 105 -27.86 8.45 1.73
CA GLN A 105 -28.71 8.00 0.63
C GLN A 105 -29.70 6.89 1.03
N LEU A 106 -29.36 6.07 2.03
CA LEU A 106 -30.31 5.07 2.56
C LEU A 106 -31.38 5.70 3.45
N LYS A 107 -31.08 6.82 4.14
CA LYS A 107 -32.04 7.53 4.99
C LYS A 107 -33.02 8.36 4.18
N ASP A 108 -32.50 9.10 3.20
CA ASP A 108 -33.29 9.91 2.28
C ASP A 108 -32.71 9.77 0.86
N PRO A 109 -33.25 8.83 0.06
CA PRO A 109 -32.72 8.56 -1.26
C PRO A 109 -33.01 9.72 -2.20
N SER A 110 -31.96 10.40 -2.68
CA SER A 110 -32.13 11.46 -3.68
C SER A 110 -32.63 10.90 -5.02
N LEU A 111 -32.38 9.61 -5.27
CA LEU A 111 -32.90 8.86 -6.41
C LEU A 111 -34.04 7.95 -5.94
N LYS A 112 -35.28 8.37 -6.18
CA LYS A 112 -36.46 7.57 -5.88
C LYS A 112 -36.55 6.41 -6.89
N MET A 113 -36.29 5.19 -6.43
CA MET A 113 -36.53 4.00 -7.25
C MET A 113 -38.04 3.72 -7.29
N ILE A 114 -38.63 3.84 -8.47
CA ILE A 114 -40.02 3.42 -8.72
C ILE A 114 -39.93 1.97 -9.17
N LEU A 115 -40.60 1.06 -8.46
CA LEU A 115 -40.78 -0.32 -8.92
C LEU A 115 -41.79 -0.29 -10.09
N ALA A 116 -41.37 -0.86 -11.23
CA ALA A 116 -42.20 -1.02 -12.42
C ALA A 116 -43.28 -2.08 -12.23
#